data_AF-A1SC24-F1
#
_entry.id   AF-A1SC24-F1
#
_cell.length_a   1.000
_cell.length_b   1.000
_cell.length_c   1.000
_cell.angle_alpha   90.00
_cell.angle_beta   90.00
_cell.angle_gamma   90.00
#
_symmetry.space_group_name_H-M   'P 1'
#
loop_
_entity.id
_entity.type
_entity.pdbx_description
1 polymer ?
#
loop_
_entity_poly.entity_id
_entity_poly.type
_entity_poly.pdbx_seq_one_letter_code
_entity_poly.pdbx_strand_id
1 'polypeptide(L)'
;MAGGGYGRGSGIPLKDRVRVGGHQERAVQPSPSADPQAPPPSIKHCWVTDRHGQLPALLIGWRQVEGSWSGRVVRAVRDPDGNWLVVEEWLPAELLTSA
;
A
#
# COMPACT_ATOMS: atom_id res chain seq x y z
N MET A 1 -6.29 52.18 16.18
CA MET A 1 -5.53 50.98 16.58
C MET A 1 -6.10 49.80 15.81
N ALA A 2 -5.30 49.18 14.94
CA ALA A 2 -5.73 48.03 14.14
C ALA A 2 -5.30 46.74 14.86
N GLY A 3 -6.27 45.90 15.23
CA GLY A 3 -6.04 44.52 15.66
C GLY A 3 -6.40 43.59 14.52
N GLY A 4 -5.40 43.05 13.82
CA GLY A 4 -5.58 42.02 12.79
C GLY A 4 -5.86 40.66 13.43
N GLY A 5 -7.01 40.07 13.10
CA GLY A 5 -7.33 38.68 13.43
C GLY A 5 -6.90 37.76 12.29
N TYR A 6 -6.08 36.75 12.61
CA TYR A 6 -5.70 35.70 11.68
C TYR A 6 -6.95 34.89 11.30
N GLY A 7 -7.34 34.97 10.03
CA GLY A 7 -8.48 34.22 9.49
C GLY A 7 -8.30 32.73 9.72
N ARG A 8 -9.34 32.07 10.22
CA ARG A 8 -9.41 30.61 10.30
C ARG A 8 -9.41 30.07 8.87
N GLY A 9 -8.27 29.59 8.41
CA GLY A 9 -8.13 28.98 7.10
C GLY A 9 -9.00 27.73 7.02
N SER A 10 -10.16 27.81 6.36
CA SER A 10 -10.87 26.65 5.84
C SER A 10 -10.07 26.10 4.65
N GLY A 11 -8.94 25.46 4.95
CA GLY A 11 -8.17 24.74 3.95
C GLY A 11 -9.02 23.61 3.38
N ILE A 12 -8.96 23.44 2.06
CA ILE A 12 -9.64 22.33 1.36
C ILE A 12 -9.27 21.01 2.06
N PRO A 13 -10.26 20.24 2.56
CA PRO A 13 -10.00 18.96 3.23
C PRO A 13 -9.19 18.05 2.31
N LEU A 14 -8.32 17.20 2.89
CA LEU A 14 -7.43 16.32 2.12
C LEU A 14 -8.15 15.49 1.05
N LYS A 15 -9.36 15.00 1.36
CA LYS A 15 -10.21 14.25 0.41
C LYS A 15 -10.65 15.06 -0.81
N ASP A 16 -10.65 16.39 -0.72
CA ASP A 16 -11.17 17.32 -1.72
C ASP A 16 -10.02 17.97 -2.54
N ARG A 17 -8.77 17.62 -2.25
CA ARG A 17 -7.59 18.11 -2.98
C ARG A 17 -7.36 17.29 -4.24
N VAL A 18 -8.09 17.60 -5.31
CA VAL A 18 -7.83 17.04 -6.65
C VAL A 18 -6.93 18.00 -7.43
N ARG A 19 -5.83 17.49 -8.00
CA ARG A 19 -4.97 18.28 -8.89
C ARG A 19 -5.71 18.51 -10.21
N VAL A 20 -6.31 19.68 -10.39
CA VAL A 20 -6.78 20.12 -11.72
C VAL A 20 -5.56 20.56 -12.51
N GLY A 21 -4.82 19.57 -13.03
CA GLY A 21 -3.76 19.80 -14.01
C GLY A 21 -4.41 20.04 -15.36
N GLY A 22 -4.46 21.29 -15.80
CA GLY A 22 -4.75 21.62 -17.19
C GLY A 22 -3.75 20.91 -18.09
N HIS A 23 -4.25 20.10 -19.02
CA HIS A 23 -3.47 19.68 -20.18
C HIS A 23 -3.13 20.93 -20.99
N GLN A 24 -2.06 21.62 -20.64
CA GLN A 24 -1.30 22.37 -21.64
C GLN A 24 -0.60 21.32 -22.48
N GLU A 25 -1.12 21.14 -23.68
CA GLU A 25 -0.60 20.30 -24.75
C GLU A 25 0.78 20.84 -25.14
N ARG A 26 1.80 20.46 -24.37
CA ARG A 26 3.19 20.64 -24.76
C ARG A 26 3.49 19.55 -25.76
N ALA A 27 3.68 19.93 -27.02
CA ALA A 27 4.08 19.04 -28.09
C ALA A 27 5.23 18.13 -27.61
N VAL A 28 4.92 16.84 -27.46
CA VAL A 28 5.85 15.82 -27.01
C VAL A 28 6.81 15.53 -28.15
N GLN A 29 8.07 15.93 -28.01
CA GLN A 29 9.13 15.36 -28.83
C GLN A 29 9.26 13.88 -28.46
N PRO A 30 9.34 12.94 -29.42
CA PRO A 30 9.41 11.52 -29.10
C PRO A 30 10.73 11.22 -28.37
N SER A 31 10.61 10.89 -27.09
CA SER A 31 11.69 10.36 -26.27
C SER A 31 12.21 9.06 -26.91
N PRO A 32 13.53 8.77 -26.85
CA PRO A 32 14.05 7.47 -27.27
C PRO A 32 13.33 6.38 -26.50
N SER A 33 12.89 5.36 -27.25
CA SER A 33 12.10 4.20 -26.82
C SER A 33 12.46 3.75 -25.41
N ALA A 34 11.50 3.91 -24.49
CA ALA A 34 11.59 3.35 -23.16
C ALA A 34 11.84 1.84 -23.25
N ASP A 35 12.83 1.34 -22.52
CA ASP A 35 12.97 -0.10 -22.29
C ASP A 35 11.62 -0.70 -21.88
N PRO A 36 11.33 -1.97 -22.22
CA PRO A 36 10.10 -2.61 -21.77
C PRO A 36 10.05 -2.55 -20.25
N GLN A 37 9.16 -1.69 -19.72
CA GLN A 37 8.95 -1.53 -18.30
C GLN A 37 8.61 -2.91 -17.72
N ALA A 38 9.42 -3.41 -16.80
CA ALA A 38 9.14 -4.69 -16.14
C ALA A 38 7.69 -4.69 -15.63
N PRO A 39 6.95 -5.80 -15.79
CA PRO A 39 5.59 -5.87 -15.29
C PRO A 39 5.61 -5.57 -13.79
N PRO A 40 4.61 -4.83 -13.28
CA PRO A 40 4.56 -4.52 -11.85
C PRO A 40 4.58 -5.83 -11.05
N PRO A 41 5.26 -5.86 -9.88
CA PRO A 41 5.24 -7.04 -9.03
C PRO A 41 3.79 -7.40 -8.70
N SER A 42 3.46 -8.69 -8.76
CA SER A 42 2.11 -9.20 -8.53
C SER A 42 1.76 -9.21 -7.04
N ILE A 43 1.70 -8.02 -6.45
CA ILE A 43 1.24 -7.80 -5.08
C ILE A 43 -0.27 -8.00 -5.05
N LYS A 44 -0.76 -8.84 -4.14
CA LYS A 44 -2.19 -9.09 -3.95
C LYS A 44 -2.60 -8.79 -2.53
N HIS A 45 -3.79 -8.22 -2.35
CA HIS A 45 -4.43 -8.21 -1.04
C HIS A 45 -4.82 -9.63 -0.66
N CYS A 46 -4.59 -9.98 0.59
CA CYS A 46 -5.05 -11.23 1.17
C CYS A 46 -5.45 -11.02 2.62
N TRP A 47 -6.13 -12.01 3.15
CA TRP A 47 -6.41 -12.13 4.56
C TRP A 47 -5.50 -13.20 5.17
N VAL A 48 -4.97 -12.91 6.36
CA VAL A 48 -4.21 -13.85 7.19
C VAL A 48 -5.07 -14.26 8.37
N THR A 49 -5.26 -15.55 8.56
CA THR A 49 -5.93 -16.10 9.76
C THR A 49 -4.88 -16.38 10.83
N ASP A 50 -5.02 -15.76 12.00
CA ASP A 50 -4.22 -16.06 13.19
C ASP A 50 -5.07 -16.22 14.46
N ARG A 51 -4.42 -16.32 15.62
CA ARG A 51 -5.07 -16.52 16.92
C ARG A 51 -6.04 -15.40 17.32
N HIS A 52 -5.93 -14.21 16.72
CA HIS A 52 -6.77 -13.06 16.97
C HIS A 52 -7.85 -12.87 15.90
N GLY A 53 -7.93 -13.77 14.91
CA GLY A 53 -8.90 -13.74 13.82
C GLY A 53 -8.26 -13.44 12.48
N GLN A 54 -9.03 -12.80 11.61
CA GLN A 54 -8.63 -12.51 10.24
C GLN A 54 -8.07 -11.09 10.13
N LEU A 55 -6.82 -10.97 9.68
CA LEU A 55 -6.10 -9.69 9.55
C LEU A 55 -5.77 -9.39 8.07
N PRO A 56 -5.88 -8.12 7.63
CA PRO A 56 -5.53 -7.74 6.28
C PRO A 56 -4.00 -7.77 6.06
N ALA A 57 -3.57 -8.21 4.89
CA ALA A 57 -2.17 -8.29 4.52
C ALA A 57 -1.94 -8.10 3.01
N LEU A 58 -0.67 -7.94 2.63
CA LEU A 58 -0.19 -7.96 1.26
C LEU A 58 0.62 -9.23 1.02
N LEU A 59 0.19 -10.05 0.07
CA LEU A 59 0.94 -11.18 -0.45
C LEU A 59 1.89 -10.68 -1.53
N ILE A 60 3.19 -10.87 -1.30
CA ILE A 60 4.28 -10.34 -2.14
C ILE A 60 5.17 -11.42 -2.74
N GLY A 61 4.95 -12.70 -2.40
CA GLY A 61 5.73 -13.80 -2.98
C GLY A 61 5.25 -15.17 -2.53
N TRP A 62 5.77 -16.21 -3.19
CA TRP A 62 5.51 -17.62 -2.87
C TRP A 62 6.82 -18.38 -2.81
N ARG A 63 6.89 -19.39 -1.93
CA ARG A 63 7.95 -20.40 -1.91
C ARG A 63 7.36 -21.76 -1.61
N GLN A 64 8.09 -22.80 -1.98
CA GLN A 64 7.78 -24.17 -1.57
C GLN A 64 8.87 -24.65 -0.61
N VAL A 65 8.46 -25.24 0.53
CA VAL A 65 9.34 -25.82 1.55
C VAL A 65 8.78 -27.20 1.90
N GLU A 66 9.61 -28.24 1.75
CA GLU A 66 9.23 -29.64 2.07
C GLU A 66 7.91 -30.11 1.39
N GLY A 67 7.65 -29.61 0.18
CA GLY A 67 6.44 -29.94 -0.58
C GLY A 67 5.24 -29.04 -0.31
N SER A 68 5.27 -28.23 0.76
CA SER A 68 4.19 -27.30 1.14
C SER A 68 4.46 -25.88 0.64
N TRP A 69 3.39 -25.14 0.33
CA TRP A 69 3.49 -23.75 -0.10
C TRP A 69 3.45 -22.79 1.08
N SER A 70 4.28 -21.75 1.02
CA SER A 70 4.19 -20.60 1.92
C SER A 70 4.11 -19.31 1.13
N GLY A 71 3.26 -18.39 1.57
CA GLY A 71 3.17 -17.03 1.05
C GLY A 71 4.02 -16.07 1.88
N ARG A 72 4.76 -15.18 1.21
CA ARG A 72 5.47 -14.07 1.85
C ARG A 72 4.49 -12.93 1.99
N VAL A 73 4.20 -12.55 3.22
CA VAL A 73 3.19 -11.53 3.53
C VAL A 73 3.80 -10.35 4.26
N VAL A 74 3.24 -9.17 4.00
CA VAL A 74 3.48 -7.95 4.76
C VAL A 74 2.18 -7.56 5.45
N ARG A 75 2.20 -7.41 6.78
CA ARG A 75 1.00 -7.04 7.56
C ARG A 75 1.33 -6.14 8.74
N ALA A 76 0.35 -5.34 9.13
CA ALA A 76 0.41 -4.55 10.36
C ALA A 76 -0.05 -5.41 11.55
N VAL A 77 0.75 -5.45 12.62
CA VAL A 77 0.45 -6.16 13.87
C VAL A 77 0.70 -5.24 15.06
N ARG A 78 0.10 -5.56 16.20
CA ARG A 78 0.43 -4.91 17.47
C ARG A 78 1.50 -5.70 18.21
N ASP A 79 2.50 -5.00 18.74
CA ASP A 79 3.42 -5.59 19.70
C ASP A 79 2.75 -5.76 21.08
N PRO A 80 3.39 -6.43 22.05
CA PRO A 80 2.85 -6.59 23.41
C PRO A 80 2.57 -5.28 24.15
N ASP A 81 3.28 -4.20 23.81
CA ASP A 81 3.10 -2.86 24.39
C ASP A 81 1.98 -2.06 23.69
N GLY A 82 1.38 -2.63 22.64
CA GLY A 82 0.29 -2.05 21.87
C GLY A 82 0.73 -1.15 20.71
N ASN A 83 2.03 -1.02 20.43
CA ASN A 83 2.54 -0.26 19.30
C ASN A 83 2.30 -1.01 17.98
N TRP A 84 2.13 -0.24 16.90
CA TRP A 84 1.99 -0.82 15.57
C TRP A 84 3.34 -1.12 14.94
N LEU A 85 3.49 -2.34 14.43
CA LEU A 85 4.65 -2.80 13.67
C LEU A 85 4.19 -3.29 12.30
N VAL A 86 5.05 -3.12 11.29
CA VAL A 86 4.90 -3.80 9.99
C VAL A 86 5.88 -4.95 9.98
N VAL A 87 5.36 -6.17 9.81
CA VAL A 87 6.15 -7.38 9.75
C VAL A 87 6.10 -7.99 8.37
N GLU A 88 7.22 -8.57 7.97
CA GLU A 88 7.34 -9.38 6.77
C GLU A 88 7.69 -10.82 7.19
N GLU A 89 6.84 -11.78 6.82
CA GLU A 89 7.00 -13.16 7.24
C GLU A 89 6.51 -14.15 6.18
N TRP A 90 6.94 -15.42 6.31
CA TRP A 90 6.46 -16.51 5.48
C TRP A 90 5.42 -17.32 6.27
N LEU A 91 4.20 -17.40 5.73
CA LEU A 91 3.09 -18.16 6.35
C LEU A 91 2.65 -19.34 5.49
N PRO A 92 2.22 -20.46 6.09
CA PRO A 92 1.58 -21.55 5.37
C PRO A 92 0.40 -21.06 4.53
N ALA A 93 0.23 -21.62 3.33
CA ALA A 93 -0.82 -21.20 2.40
C ALA A 93 -2.24 -21.37 2.98
N GLU A 94 -2.43 -22.32 3.89
CA GLU A 94 -3.69 -22.63 4.56
C GLU A 94 -4.16 -21.49 5.48
N LEU A 95 -3.27 -20.58 5.87
CA LEU A 95 -3.60 -19.39 6.65
C LEU A 95 -3.98 -18.19 5.78
N LEU A 96 -3.87 -18.30 4.45
CA LEU A 96 -4.05 -17.20 3.51
C LEU A 96 -5.33 -17.38 2.70
N THR A 97 -6.18 -16.36 2.65
CA THR A 97 -7.33 -16.31 1.73
C THR A 97 -7.29 -15.06 0.86
N SER A 98 -7.85 -15.13 -0.35
CA SER A 98 -7.99 -13.94 -1.21
C SER A 98 -8.89 -12.90 -0.54
N ALA A 99 -8.55 -11.61 -0.72
CA ALA A 99 -9.35 -10.50 -0.22
C ALA A 99 -10.65 -10.29 -0.99
#